data_AF-A0A925H0N3-F1
#
_entry.id   AF-A0A925H0N3-F1
#
_cell.length_a   1.000
_cell.length_b   1.000
_cell.length_c   1.000
_cell.angle_alpha   90.00
_cell.angle_beta   90.00
_cell.angle_gamma   90.00
#
_symmetry.space_group_name_H-M   'P 1'
#
loop_
_entity.id
_entity.type
_entity.pdbx_description
1 polymer ?
#
loop_
_entity_poly.entity_id
_entity_poly.type
_entity_poly.pdbx_seq_one_letter_code
_entity_poly.pdbx_strand_id
1 'polypeptide(L)'
;MNKHLVFVYGTLRRGNARAMSIRFPNSKFIADAKVSGSLYDLGAYPGLLLDDSNSSVIGEVYEVDDEILNELDEFEASSDYLRKQVEISFDTHRKLCWTYEPNAEFHTLHTLITSGDWIEYAKTKTGWPKDTWPDETQN
;
A
#
# COMPACT_ATOMS: atom_id res chain seq x y z
N MET A 1 20.14 13.76 -3.58
CA MET A 1 18.91 12.95 -3.57
C MET A 1 18.07 13.41 -2.41
N ASN A 2 16.84 13.76 -2.70
CA ASN A 2 15.87 14.07 -1.65
C ASN A 2 15.38 12.76 -1.04
N LYS A 3 14.89 12.84 0.20
CA LYS A 3 14.30 11.70 0.90
C LYS A 3 12.81 11.96 1.05
N HIS A 4 12.03 10.93 0.76
CA HIS A 4 10.58 10.95 0.79
C HIS A 4 10.08 9.86 1.72
N LEU A 5 8.99 10.14 2.44
CA LEU A 5 8.28 9.13 3.19
C LEU A 5 7.14 8.58 2.36
N VAL A 6 7.03 7.25 2.29
CA VAL A 6 5.97 6.52 1.58
C VAL A 6 5.26 5.62 2.56
N PHE A 7 3.94 5.72 2.60
CA PHE A 7 3.06 4.84 3.34
C PHE A 7 2.52 3.74 2.42
N VAL A 8 2.70 2.49 2.82
CA VAL A 8 2.18 1.32 2.11
C VAL A 8 1.26 0.53 3.02
N TYR A 9 0.12 0.08 2.49
CA TYR A 9 -0.95 -0.55 3.27
C TYR A 9 -1.36 -1.95 2.77
N GLY A 10 -0.74 -2.42 1.68
CA GLY A 10 -1.11 -3.65 0.98
C GLY A 10 0.03 -4.64 0.79
N THR A 11 0.14 -5.16 -0.43
CA THR A 11 1.10 -6.21 -0.82
C THR A 11 2.57 -5.79 -0.72
N LEU A 12 2.85 -4.49 -0.68
CA LEU A 12 4.19 -3.92 -0.44
C LEU A 12 4.63 -3.99 1.03
N ARG A 13 3.73 -4.32 1.97
CA ARG A 13 4.09 -4.51 3.39
C ARG A 13 4.98 -5.75 3.59
N ARG A 14 5.77 -5.76 4.66
CA ARG A 14 6.65 -6.90 5.02
C ARG A 14 5.89 -8.22 5.11
N GLY A 15 6.59 -9.31 4.80
CA GLY A 15 6.04 -10.66 4.83
C GLY A 15 5.31 -11.09 3.56
N ASN A 16 5.24 -10.22 2.54
CA ASN A 16 4.74 -10.55 1.21
C ASN A 16 5.89 -10.68 0.21
N ALA A 17 5.67 -11.42 -0.88
CA ALA A 17 6.63 -11.56 -1.99
C ALA A 17 7.00 -10.22 -2.65
N ARG A 18 6.11 -9.23 -2.58
CA ARG A 18 6.29 -7.88 -3.13
C ARG A 18 6.71 -6.86 -2.07
N ALA A 19 7.15 -7.30 -0.89
CA ALA A 19 7.53 -6.38 0.18
C ALA A 19 8.54 -5.32 -0.29
N MET A 20 8.40 -4.10 0.22
CA MET A 20 9.26 -2.95 -0.10
C MET A 20 10.75 -3.32 -0.03
N SER A 21 11.17 -4.03 1.01
CA SER A 21 12.57 -4.43 1.21
C SER A 21 13.08 -5.44 0.17
N ILE A 22 12.21 -6.19 -0.50
CA ILE A 22 12.57 -7.16 -1.54
C ILE A 22 12.66 -6.45 -2.89
N ARG A 23 11.65 -5.64 -3.22
CA ARG A 23 11.55 -4.95 -4.51
C ARG A 23 12.48 -3.74 -4.59
N PHE A 24 12.58 -2.99 -3.50
CA PHE A 24 13.35 -1.76 -3.36
C PHE A 24 14.31 -1.91 -2.17
N PRO A 25 15.42 -2.64 -2.32
CA PRO A 25 16.31 -2.97 -1.20
C PRO A 25 16.97 -1.74 -0.56
N ASN A 26 17.01 -0.62 -1.26
CA ASN A 26 17.51 0.66 -0.75
C ASN A 26 16.44 1.48 0.01
N SER A 27 15.19 1.01 0.06
CA SER A 27 14.15 1.58 0.91
C SER A 27 14.41 1.26 2.37
N LYS A 28 14.12 2.21 3.27
CA LYS A 28 14.36 2.06 4.70
C LYS A 28 13.03 2.04 5.45
N PHE A 29 12.74 0.94 6.13
CA PHE A 29 11.60 0.88 7.05
C PHE A 29 11.76 1.90 8.18
N ILE A 30 10.71 2.68 8.44
CA ILE A 30 10.67 3.72 9.48
C ILE A 30 9.79 3.29 10.65
N ALA A 31 8.53 2.94 10.39
CA ALA A 31 7.57 2.59 11.44
C ALA A 31 6.36 1.83 10.89
N ASP A 32 5.72 1.07 11.77
CA ASP A 32 4.33 0.63 11.58
C ASP A 32 3.42 1.84 11.83
N ALA A 33 2.40 2.03 11.00
CA ALA A 33 1.63 3.27 10.97
C ALA A 33 0.16 3.04 10.64
N LYS A 34 -0.66 4.08 10.86
CA LYS A 34 -2.08 4.08 10.52
C LYS A 34 -2.49 5.39 9.86
N VAL A 35 -3.51 5.30 9.01
CA VAL A 35 -4.16 6.45 8.36
C VAL A 35 -5.66 6.33 8.47
N SER A 36 -6.37 7.45 8.60
CA SER A 36 -7.82 7.49 8.49
C SER A 36 -8.22 7.22 7.04
N GLY A 37 -9.18 6.31 6.86
CA GLY A 37 -9.63 5.90 5.53
C GLY A 37 -10.34 4.56 5.55
N SER A 38 -10.94 4.24 4.41
CA SER A 38 -11.61 2.98 4.15
C SER A 38 -10.74 2.09 3.26
N LEU A 39 -10.55 0.83 3.67
CA LEU A 39 -9.80 -0.16 2.91
C LEU A 39 -10.75 -1.10 2.18
N TYR A 40 -10.55 -1.28 0.88
CA TYR A 40 -11.37 -2.14 0.04
C TYR A 40 -10.56 -3.28 -0.56
N ASP A 41 -11.24 -4.38 -0.83
CA ASP A 41 -10.70 -5.50 -1.57
C ASP A 41 -10.94 -5.33 -3.07
N LEU A 42 -9.86 -5.20 -3.86
CA LEU A 42 -9.89 -5.12 -5.33
C LEU A 42 -9.49 -6.45 -6.00
N GLY A 43 -9.50 -7.55 -5.25
CA GLY A 43 -9.09 -8.87 -5.71
C GLY A 43 -7.64 -9.18 -5.35
N ALA A 44 -6.69 -8.82 -6.22
CA ALA A 44 -5.27 -9.13 -6.03
C ALA A 44 -4.54 -8.18 -5.08
N TYR A 45 -5.10 -7.00 -4.84
CA TYR A 45 -4.51 -5.95 -4.02
C TYR A 45 -5.63 -5.14 -3.33
N PRO A 46 -5.31 -4.44 -2.23
CA PRO A 46 -6.28 -3.58 -1.55
C PRO A 46 -6.30 -2.18 -2.14
N GLY A 47 -7.43 -1.50 -2.04
CA GLY A 47 -7.59 -0.09 -2.36
C GLY A 47 -7.85 0.76 -1.11
N LEU A 48 -6.99 1.72 -0.80
CA LEU A 48 -7.23 2.71 0.26
C LEU A 48 -7.96 3.92 -0.32
N LEU A 49 -9.11 4.28 0.23
CA LEU A 49 -9.68 5.61 0.06
C LEU A 49 -9.42 6.46 1.30
N LEU A 50 -8.82 7.64 1.11
CA LEU A 50 -8.68 8.63 2.16
C LEU A 50 -10.04 9.31 2.41
N ASP A 51 -10.56 9.16 3.62
CA ASP A 51 -11.84 9.72 4.03
C ASP A 51 -11.84 10.08 5.53
N ASP A 52 -12.85 10.85 5.95
CA ASP A 52 -13.08 11.23 7.35
C ASP A 52 -13.87 10.15 8.12
N SER A 53 -13.80 8.89 7.71
CA SER A 53 -14.45 7.81 8.46
C SER A 53 -13.76 7.60 9.80
N ASN A 54 -14.48 7.00 10.75
CA ASN A 54 -13.88 6.50 12.01
C ASN A 54 -13.06 5.21 11.82
N SER A 55 -12.80 4.81 10.57
CA SER A 55 -11.99 3.64 10.23
C SER A 55 -10.51 4.03 10.17
N SER A 56 -9.64 3.05 10.37
CA SER A 56 -8.19 3.24 10.25
C SER A 56 -7.58 2.10 9.47
N VAL A 57 -6.74 2.44 8.50
CA VAL A 57 -6.00 1.49 7.69
C VAL A 57 -4.60 1.29 8.25
N ILE A 58 -4.20 0.04 8.42
CA ILE A 58 -2.90 -0.38 8.94
C ILE A 58 -1.91 -0.49 7.79
N GLY A 59 -0.76 0.14 7.97
CA GLY A 59 0.33 0.11 7.01
C GLY A 59 1.70 0.30 7.64
N GLU A 60 2.66 0.59 6.77
CA GLU A 60 4.07 0.76 7.10
C GLU A 60 4.58 2.02 6.40
N VAL A 61 5.48 2.75 7.05
CA VAL A 61 6.17 3.91 6.46
C VAL A 61 7.60 3.52 6.10
N TYR A 62 7.99 3.88 4.89
CA TYR A 62 9.34 3.72 4.36
C TYR A 62 9.92 5.07 3.94
N GLU A 63 11.22 5.23 4.15
CA GLU A 63 12.00 6.30 3.53
C GLU A 63 12.58 5.80 2.21
N VAL A 64 12.38 6.56 1.15
CA VAL A 64 12.86 6.29 -0.21
C VAL A 64 13.53 7.53 -0.79
N ASP A 65 14.35 7.37 -1.82
CA ASP A 65 14.86 8.50 -2.61
C ASP A 65 14.01 8.75 -3.86
N ASP A 66 14.40 9.75 -4.64
CA ASP A 66 13.72 10.14 -5.87
C ASP A 66 13.65 9.00 -6.90
N GLU A 67 14.66 8.13 -6.96
CA GLU A 67 14.71 7.02 -7.93
C GLU A 67 13.64 5.97 -7.59
N ILE A 68 13.63 5.49 -6.35
CA ILE A 68 12.63 4.53 -5.87
C ILE A 68 11.22 5.12 -5.94
N LEU A 69 11.06 6.42 -5.65
CA LEU A 69 9.75 7.06 -5.72
C LEU A 69 9.19 7.06 -7.15
N ASN A 70 10.04 7.28 -8.16
CA ASN A 70 9.62 7.20 -9.57
C ASN A 70 9.32 5.74 -9.97
N GLU A 71 10.11 4.77 -9.53
CA GLU A 71 9.82 3.35 -9.80
C GLU A 71 8.49 2.90 -9.15
N LEU A 72 8.17 3.42 -7.97
CA LEU A 72 6.87 3.20 -7.34
C LEU A 72 5.73 3.81 -8.14
N ASP A 73 5.91 5.03 -8.66
CA ASP A 73 4.91 5.68 -9.53
C ASP A 73 4.63 4.80 -10.76
N GLU A 74 5.67 4.29 -11.43
CA GLU A 74 5.53 3.41 -12.59
C GLU A 74 4.86 2.08 -12.24
N PHE A 75 5.26 1.48 -11.11
CA PHE A 75 4.71 0.21 -10.64
C PHE A 75 3.20 0.32 -10.32
N GLU A 76 2.81 1.33 -9.56
CA GLU A 76 1.43 1.53 -9.11
C GLU A 76 0.52 2.06 -10.24
N ALA A 77 1.06 2.85 -11.18
CA ALA A 77 0.33 3.31 -12.35
C ALA A 77 -0.17 2.16 -13.24
N SER A 78 0.54 1.03 -13.28
CA SER A 78 0.10 -0.17 -14.02
C SER A 78 -1.23 -0.75 -13.51
N SER A 79 -1.63 -0.39 -12.29
CA SER A 79 -2.87 -0.83 -11.64
C SER A 79 -3.85 0.32 -11.42
N ASP A 80 -3.70 1.44 -12.16
CA ASP A 80 -4.55 2.64 -12.07
C ASP A 80 -4.56 3.30 -10.68
N TYR A 81 -3.44 3.27 -9.96
CA TYR A 81 -3.29 4.01 -8.71
C TYR A 81 -2.70 5.39 -8.95
N LEU A 82 -3.16 6.35 -8.14
CA LEU A 82 -2.71 7.73 -8.16
C LEU A 82 -1.98 8.05 -6.87
N ARG A 83 -0.80 8.65 -7.00
CA ARG A 83 -0.04 9.12 -5.85
C ARG A 83 -0.74 10.30 -5.18
N LYS A 84 -0.89 10.24 -3.86
CA LYS A 84 -1.46 11.30 -3.01
C LYS A 84 -0.57 11.58 -1.80
N GLN A 85 -0.61 12.80 -1.29
CA GLN A 85 -0.02 13.12 0.01
C GLN A 85 -1.06 13.00 1.11
N VAL A 86 -0.64 12.42 2.23
CA VAL A 86 -1.47 12.30 3.42
C VAL A 86 -0.62 12.45 4.68
N GLU A 87 -1.20 13.03 5.72
CA GLU A 87 -0.57 13.07 7.03
C GLU A 87 -0.75 11.71 7.72
N ILE A 88 0.37 11.01 7.93
CA ILE A 88 0.39 9.73 8.63
C ILE A 88 0.82 9.96 10.07
N SER A 89 0.11 9.31 10.99
CA SER A 89 0.46 9.28 12.40
C SER A 89 1.20 7.97 12.71
N PHE A 90 2.42 8.07 13.23
CA PHE A 90 3.20 6.94 13.74
C PHE A 90 4.03 7.38 14.95
N ASP A 91 4.09 6.54 15.97
CA ASP A 91 4.64 6.86 17.29
C ASP A 91 4.07 8.17 17.87
N THR A 92 4.93 9.15 18.16
CA THR A 92 4.59 10.50 18.60
C THR A 92 4.66 11.54 17.47
N HIS A 93 4.81 11.08 16.23
CA HIS A 93 5.06 11.95 15.08
C HIS A 93 3.86 11.96 14.13
N ARG A 94 3.67 13.12 13.51
CA ARG A 94 2.85 13.30 12.32
C ARG A 94 3.74 13.78 11.20
N LYS A 95 3.69 13.09 10.07
CA LYS A 95 4.52 13.40 8.90
C LYS A 95 3.69 13.27 7.63
N LEU A 96 3.94 14.19 6.71
CA LEU A 96 3.41 14.09 5.36
C LEU A 96 4.13 12.95 4.64
N CYS A 97 3.35 11.98 4.16
CA CYS A 97 3.85 10.84 3.41
C CYS A 97 3.12 10.76 2.07
N TRP A 98 3.80 10.19 1.08
CA TRP A 98 3.16 9.74 -0.15
C TRP A 98 2.43 8.42 0.10
N THR A 99 1.30 8.23 -0.54
CA THR A 99 0.55 6.97 -0.60
C THR A 99 -0.04 6.84 -2.00
N TYR A 100 -0.58 5.68 -2.32
CA TYR A 100 -1.25 5.41 -3.58
C TYR A 100 -2.72 5.12 -3.30
N GLU A 101 -3.64 5.77 -4.02
CA GLU A 101 -5.09 5.55 -3.92
C GLU A 101 -5.59 5.03 -5.28
N PRO A 102 -6.41 3.97 -5.34
CA PRO A 102 -6.95 3.48 -6.61
C PRO A 102 -7.81 4.56 -7.26
N ASN A 103 -7.71 4.69 -8.58
CA ASN A 103 -8.60 5.55 -9.32
C ASN A 103 -10.01 4.94 -9.35
N ALA A 104 -10.98 5.64 -8.75
CA ALA A 104 -12.38 5.23 -8.68
C ALA A 104 -13.07 5.10 -10.06
N GLU A 105 -12.49 5.68 -11.12
CA GLU A 105 -12.98 5.48 -12.49
C GLU A 105 -12.72 4.07 -13.02
N PHE A 106 -11.66 3.41 -12.54
CA PHE A 106 -11.23 2.09 -13.02
C PHE A 106 -11.50 0.97 -12.01
N HIS A 107 -11.73 1.31 -10.74
CA HIS A 107 -11.93 0.35 -9.66
C HIS A 107 -13.32 0.42 -9.05
N THR A 108 -13.98 -0.74 -8.95
CA THR A 108 -15.27 -0.84 -8.26
C THR A 108 -15.09 -1.28 -6.81
N LEU A 109 -15.43 -0.40 -5.87
CA LEU A 109 -15.17 -0.56 -4.44
C LEU A 109 -16.35 -1.21 -3.70
N HIS A 110 -16.54 -2.52 -3.86
CA HIS A 110 -17.69 -3.22 -3.28
C HIS A 110 -17.44 -3.84 -1.91
N THR A 111 -16.23 -4.32 -1.64
CA THR A 111 -15.94 -5.12 -0.46
C THR A 111 -15.09 -4.34 0.52
N LEU A 112 -15.73 -3.77 1.54
CA LEU A 112 -15.03 -3.07 2.63
C LEU A 112 -14.34 -4.07 3.56
N ILE A 113 -13.06 -3.83 3.83
CA ILE A 113 -12.25 -4.56 4.80
C ILE A 113 -12.35 -3.82 6.14
N THR A 114 -13.28 -4.25 7.00
CA THR A 114 -13.60 -3.57 8.26
C THR A 114 -12.48 -3.58 9.29
N SER A 115 -11.53 -4.52 9.20
CA SER A 115 -10.33 -4.52 10.06
C SER A 115 -9.33 -3.43 9.72
N GLY A 116 -9.39 -2.88 8.49
CA GLY A 116 -8.38 -1.97 7.96
C GLY A 116 -7.00 -2.61 7.75
N ASP A 117 -6.87 -3.94 7.89
CA ASP A 117 -5.61 -4.66 7.70
C ASP A 117 -5.72 -5.65 6.53
N TRP A 118 -5.05 -5.31 5.42
CA TRP A 118 -4.97 -6.18 4.25
C TRP A 118 -4.33 -7.53 4.57
N ILE A 119 -3.28 -7.57 5.40
CA ILE A 119 -2.53 -8.80 5.69
C ILE A 119 -3.36 -9.76 6.53
N GLU A 120 -4.18 -9.23 7.44
CA GLU A 120 -5.17 -10.02 8.16
C GLU A 120 -6.22 -10.57 7.22
N TYR A 121 -6.83 -9.71 6.40
CA TYR A 121 -7.89 -10.08 5.47
C TYR A 121 -7.42 -11.05 4.36
N ALA A 122 -6.23 -10.89 3.82
CA ALA A 122 -5.68 -11.77 2.79
C ALA A 122 -5.53 -13.22 3.30
N LYS A 123 -5.36 -13.44 4.60
CA LYS A 123 -5.31 -14.80 5.19
C LYS A 123 -6.68 -15.48 5.21
N THR A 124 -7.77 -14.72 5.19
CA THR A 124 -9.13 -15.28 5.16
C THR A 124 -9.57 -15.63 3.73
N LYS A 125 -8.84 -15.17 2.71
CA LYS A 125 -9.09 -15.54 1.31
C LYS A 125 -8.68 -16.98 1.04
N THR A 126 -9.66 -17.86 0.85
CA THR A 126 -9.43 -19.20 0.31
C THR A 126 -8.91 -19.09 -1.13
N GLY A 127 -7.72 -19.62 -1.40
CA GLY A 127 -7.11 -19.62 -2.74
C GLY A 127 -6.07 -18.51 -2.97
N TRP A 128 -5.72 -17.73 -1.94
CA TRP A 128 -4.54 -16.85 -2.02
C TRP A 128 -3.29 -17.71 -2.24
N PRO A 129 -2.60 -17.59 -3.37
CA PRO A 129 -1.40 -18.37 -3.60
C PRO A 129 -0.36 -17.88 -2.61
N LYS A 130 0.10 -18.78 -1.74
CA LYS A 130 1.21 -18.46 -0.83
C LYS A 130 2.49 -18.12 -1.60
N ASP A 131 2.57 -18.47 -2.89
CA ASP A 131 3.81 -18.44 -3.67
C ASP A 131 3.71 -18.03 -5.16
N THR A 132 2.55 -17.59 -5.71
CA THR A 132 2.46 -17.30 -7.17
C THR A 132 1.45 -16.21 -7.53
N TRP A 133 1.92 -15.08 -8.07
CA TRP A 133 1.07 -14.02 -8.64
C TRP A 133 1.07 -14.05 -10.17
N PRO A 134 0.01 -13.57 -10.86
CA PRO A 134 -0.13 -13.65 -12.31
C PRO A 134 0.87 -12.84 -13.16
N ASP A 135 1.80 -12.10 -12.57
CA ASP A 135 2.84 -11.37 -13.33
C ASP A 135 4.04 -12.23 -13.72
N GLU A 136 3.93 -13.56 -13.57
CA GLU A 136 4.84 -14.54 -14.18
C GLU A 136 4.17 -15.29 -15.34
N THR A 137 3.38 -14.60 -16.18
CA THR A 137 3.28 -15.05 -17.57
C THR A 137 4.57 -14.66 -18.30
N GLN A 138 5.45 -15.66 -18.32
CA GLN A 138 6.66 -15.80 -19.12
C GLN A 138 6.55 -15.17 -20.52
N ASN A 139 7.63 -14.44 -20.85
CA ASN A 139 8.36 -14.46 -22.11
C ASN A 139 7.70 -13.88 -23.38
#